data_AF-A0A4R8R6T8-F1
#
_entry.id   AF-A0A4R8R6T8-F1
#
_cell.length_a   1.000
_cell.length_b   1.000
_cell.length_c   1.000
_cell.angle_alpha   90.00
_cell.angle_beta   90.00
_cell.angle_gamma   90.00
#
_symmetry.space_group_name_H-M   'P 1'
#
loop_
_entity.id
_entity.type
_entity.pdbx_description
1 polymer ?
#
loop_
_entity_poly.entity_id
_entity_poly.type
_entity_poly.pdbx_seq_one_letter_code
_entity_poly.pdbx_strand_id
1 'polypeptide(L)'
;MRFLHALACSMVVLAAVIPRPLVSPSDAASHLRLRDSDSEDDTDSSSAAVYELANAAARKAGRSLDSGTWYYFMNCVYAREGYVPLHSGPARVYREHGCQHVGIVVGKTARFGVKKFKAVYIHVRKTPDGDGGYSDGLFQSSTNFINYGSRYHGIIWGGKTSGSKASVDRLVQAGIDWLQSGRNNFNDVYNCVTHYEYLASLLR
;
A
#
# COMPACT_ATOMS: atom_id res chain seq x y z
N MET A 1 32.79 50.04 50.85
CA MET A 1 32.85 49.43 49.50
C MET A 1 31.60 48.58 49.32
N ARG A 2 30.78 48.90 48.32
CA ARG A 2 29.46 48.27 48.11
C ARG A 2 29.62 47.01 47.27
N PHE A 3 29.22 45.86 47.82
CA PHE A 3 29.12 44.59 47.08
C PHE A 3 27.80 44.59 46.30
N LEU A 4 27.88 44.57 44.98
CA LEU A 4 26.75 44.32 44.09
C LEU A 4 26.51 42.80 44.01
N HIS A 5 25.44 42.31 44.61
CA HIS A 5 24.91 40.97 44.34
C HIS A 5 23.97 41.05 43.13
N ALA A 6 24.41 40.52 41.99
CA ALA A 6 23.55 40.31 40.83
C ALA A 6 22.79 38.99 41.02
N LEU A 7 21.50 39.09 41.35
CA LEU A 7 20.56 37.97 41.30
C LEU A 7 20.20 37.72 39.83
N ALA A 8 20.77 36.67 39.25
CA ALA A 8 20.38 36.16 37.95
C ALA A 8 19.03 35.44 38.07
N CYS A 9 17.95 36.10 37.66
CA CYS A 9 16.64 35.47 37.48
C CYS A 9 16.73 34.38 36.40
N SER A 10 16.68 33.13 36.82
CA SER A 10 16.48 31.99 35.92
C SER A 10 15.02 31.99 35.46
N MET A 11 14.77 32.51 34.27
CA MET A 11 13.48 32.35 33.58
C MET A 11 13.37 30.90 33.12
N VAL A 12 12.69 30.06 33.90
CA VAL A 12 12.24 28.74 33.44
C VAL A 12 11.07 28.97 32.48
N VAL A 13 11.35 28.97 31.18
CA VAL A 13 10.30 28.85 30.17
C VAL A 13 9.79 27.41 30.25
N LEU A 14 8.65 27.20 30.92
CA LEU A 14 7.87 25.98 30.71
C LEU A 14 7.39 26.00 29.26
N ALA A 15 8.09 25.27 28.40
CA ALA A 15 7.54 24.84 27.13
C ALA A 15 6.34 23.95 27.46
N ALA A 16 5.14 24.50 27.34
CA ALA A 16 3.93 23.70 27.29
C ALA A 16 4.09 22.75 26.10
N VAL A 17 4.35 21.47 26.39
CA VAL A 17 4.23 20.40 25.41
C VAL A 17 2.74 20.36 25.08
N ILE A 18 2.34 21.09 24.04
CA ILE A 18 1.04 20.92 23.42
C ILE A 18 1.03 19.46 22.98
N PRO A 19 0.16 18.59 23.54
CA PRO A 19 0.01 17.25 23.03
C PRO A 19 -0.39 17.40 21.57
N ARG A 20 0.44 16.88 20.65
CA ARG A 20 0.02 16.76 19.25
C ARG A 20 -1.33 16.06 19.27
N PRO A 21 -2.35 16.58 18.58
CA PRO A 21 -3.62 15.89 18.49
C PRO A 21 -3.34 14.48 17.97
N LEU A 22 -3.86 13.47 18.68
CA LEU A 22 -3.85 12.09 18.23
C LEU A 22 -4.40 12.13 16.80
N VAL A 23 -3.55 11.78 15.82
CA VAL A 23 -3.99 11.64 14.43
C VAL A 23 -5.11 10.61 14.46
N SER A 24 -6.34 11.09 14.24
CA SER A 24 -7.52 10.26 14.30
C SER A 24 -7.40 9.18 13.22
N PRO A 25 -7.67 7.90 13.51
CA PRO A 25 -7.63 6.81 12.51
C PRO A 25 -8.56 7.04 11.31
N SER A 26 -9.40 8.07 11.36
CA SER A 26 -10.38 8.45 10.35
C SER A 26 -9.77 8.87 9.00
N ASP A 27 -8.51 9.28 8.93
CA ASP A 27 -7.87 9.67 7.65
C ASP A 27 -7.32 8.46 6.86
N ALA A 28 -7.21 7.28 7.48
CA ALA A 28 -6.76 6.06 6.80
C ALA A 28 -7.86 5.41 5.95
N ALA A 29 -9.12 5.83 6.10
CA ALA A 29 -10.29 5.21 5.48
C ALA A 29 -11.06 6.15 4.51
N SER A 30 -10.39 7.16 3.95
CA SER A 30 -11.06 8.10 3.04
C SER A 30 -11.44 7.45 1.69
N HIS A 31 -12.73 7.10 1.58
CA HIS A 31 -13.59 7.11 0.39
C HIS A 31 -13.43 6.08 -0.75
N LEU A 32 -12.72 4.95 -0.58
CA LEU A 32 -12.62 3.94 -1.65
C LEU A 32 -13.42 2.67 -1.35
N ARG A 33 -14.76 2.80 -1.41
CA ARG A 33 -15.63 1.62 -1.45
C ARG A 33 -15.66 1.06 -2.87
N LEU A 34 -15.01 -0.08 -3.08
CA LEU A 34 -15.43 -1.06 -4.09
C LEU A 34 -16.80 -1.60 -3.63
N ARG A 35 -17.86 -0.80 -3.87
CA ARG A 35 -19.22 -1.11 -3.42
C ARG A 35 -19.72 -2.30 -4.24
N ASP A 36 -20.21 -3.33 -3.55
CA ASP A 36 -20.71 -4.59 -4.13
C ASP A 36 -22.06 -4.44 -4.87
N SER A 37 -22.40 -3.23 -5.32
CA SER A 37 -23.68 -2.96 -5.96
C SER A 37 -23.60 -3.25 -7.45
N ASP A 38 -24.57 -4.04 -7.92
CA ASP A 38 -24.97 -4.24 -9.31
C ASP A 38 -25.37 -2.94 -10.06
N SER A 39 -24.92 -1.76 -9.62
CA SER A 39 -25.25 -0.49 -10.27
C SER A 39 -24.31 -0.25 -11.46
N GLU A 40 -24.89 -0.36 -12.64
CA GLU A 40 -24.38 0.06 -13.92
C GLU A 40 -24.08 1.58 -13.92
N ASP A 41 -22.86 1.97 -13.54
CA ASP A 41 -22.09 3.08 -14.12
C ASP A 41 -20.86 3.33 -13.23
N ASP A 42 -19.74 2.68 -13.56
CA ASP A 42 -18.49 2.80 -12.81
C ASP A 42 -17.43 3.49 -13.68
N THR A 43 -17.79 4.63 -14.25
CA THR A 43 -17.08 5.32 -15.33
C THR A 43 -15.83 6.10 -14.89
N ASP A 44 -15.62 6.38 -13.61
CA ASP A 44 -14.52 7.27 -13.19
C ASP A 44 -13.23 6.58 -12.71
N SER A 45 -13.25 5.28 -12.39
CA SER A 45 -12.03 4.55 -11.95
C SER A 45 -11.77 3.23 -12.66
N SER A 46 -12.69 2.78 -13.52
CA SER A 46 -12.48 1.60 -14.36
C SER A 46 -11.76 1.99 -15.65
N SER A 47 -10.61 1.39 -15.91
CA SER A 47 -9.73 1.80 -17.02
C SER A 47 -9.42 0.64 -17.96
N ALA A 48 -9.52 0.90 -19.26
CA ALA A 48 -9.08 -0.04 -20.30
C ALA A 48 -7.56 -0.27 -20.23
N ALA A 49 -6.78 0.74 -19.87
CA ALA A 49 -5.33 0.61 -19.69
C ALA A 49 -4.97 -0.31 -18.51
N VAL A 50 -5.78 -0.29 -17.45
CA VAL A 50 -5.59 -1.21 -16.32
C VAL A 50 -6.06 -2.62 -16.69
N TYR A 51 -7.15 -2.74 -17.45
CA TYR A 51 -7.58 -4.04 -17.99
C TYR A 51 -6.51 -4.69 -18.86
N GLU A 52 -5.89 -3.95 -19.79
CA GLU A 52 -4.85 -4.51 -20.65
C GLU A 52 -3.62 -4.95 -19.85
N LEU A 53 -3.25 -4.20 -18.81
CA LEU A 53 -2.17 -4.59 -17.89
C LEU A 53 -2.51 -5.89 -17.14
N ALA A 54 -3.73 -6.01 -16.60
CA ALA A 54 -4.22 -7.21 -15.95
C ALA A 54 -4.30 -8.41 -16.90
N ASN A 55 -4.75 -8.17 -18.14
CA ASN A 55 -4.87 -9.19 -19.17
C ASN A 55 -3.49 -9.66 -19.67
N ALA A 56 -2.51 -8.76 -19.76
CA ALA A 56 -1.12 -9.12 -20.05
C ALA A 56 -0.53 -10.02 -18.95
N ALA A 57 -0.75 -9.67 -17.68
CA ALA A 57 -0.30 -10.49 -16.54
C ALA A 57 -0.99 -11.88 -16.53
N ALA A 58 -2.30 -11.93 -16.79
CA ALA A 58 -3.05 -13.17 -16.91
C ALA A 58 -2.49 -14.05 -18.05
N ARG A 59 -2.29 -13.48 -19.24
CA ARG A 59 -1.74 -14.19 -20.40
C ARG A 59 -0.34 -14.74 -20.14
N LYS A 60 0.53 -13.97 -19.46
CA LYS A 60 1.87 -14.43 -19.06
C LYS A 60 1.80 -15.65 -18.13
N ALA A 61 0.73 -15.78 -17.34
CA ALA A 61 0.47 -16.93 -16.48
C ALA A 61 -0.34 -18.06 -17.18
N GLY A 62 -0.55 -17.99 -18.50
CA GLY A 62 -1.35 -18.96 -19.25
C GLY A 62 -2.86 -18.92 -18.90
N ARG A 63 -3.36 -17.75 -18.46
CA ARG A 63 -4.75 -17.52 -18.06
C ARG A 63 -5.40 -16.42 -18.91
N SER A 64 -6.70 -16.28 -18.77
CA SER A 64 -7.52 -15.19 -19.33
C SER A 64 -8.33 -14.50 -18.23
N LEU A 65 -8.78 -13.28 -18.51
CA LEU A 65 -9.72 -12.56 -17.65
C LEU A 65 -11.15 -12.80 -18.11
N ASP A 66 -11.97 -13.36 -17.23
CA ASP A 66 -13.43 -13.46 -17.39
C ASP A 66 -14.11 -12.14 -17.00
N SER A 67 -15.26 -11.85 -17.61
CA SER A 67 -16.09 -10.68 -17.28
C SER A 67 -16.71 -10.78 -15.88
N GLY A 68 -16.93 -9.62 -15.24
CA GLY A 68 -17.58 -9.52 -13.93
C GLY A 68 -16.88 -10.24 -12.78
N THR A 69 -15.61 -10.62 -12.95
CA THR A 69 -14.88 -11.52 -12.07
C THR A 69 -13.82 -10.76 -11.26
N TRP A 70 -13.65 -11.16 -10.01
CA TRP A 70 -12.66 -10.59 -9.11
C TRP A 70 -11.31 -11.26 -9.26
N TYR A 71 -10.26 -10.44 -9.25
CA TYR A 71 -8.87 -10.87 -9.39
C TYR A 71 -7.99 -10.13 -8.41
N TYR A 72 -6.85 -10.74 -8.10
CA TYR A 72 -5.77 -10.07 -7.40
C TYR A 72 -4.42 -10.32 -8.08
N PHE A 73 -3.51 -9.37 -7.90
CA PHE A 73 -2.19 -9.32 -8.50
C PHE A 73 -1.19 -8.78 -7.48
N MET A 74 0.09 -9.13 -7.65
CA MET A 74 1.18 -8.40 -7.00
C MET A 74 1.56 -7.22 -7.87
N ASN A 75 1.55 -6.00 -7.33
CA ASN A 75 2.23 -4.88 -7.97
C ASN A 75 3.73 -4.98 -7.75
N CYS A 76 4.51 -4.70 -8.80
CA CYS A 76 5.96 -4.60 -8.78
C CYS A 76 6.35 -3.20 -9.23
N VAL A 77 6.84 -2.37 -8.31
CA VAL A 77 7.51 -1.13 -8.68
C VAL A 77 8.94 -1.47 -9.05
N TYR A 78 9.34 -1.19 -10.28
CA TYR A 78 10.67 -1.57 -10.76
C TYR A 78 11.75 -0.76 -10.04
N ALA A 79 12.84 -1.44 -9.68
CA ALA A 79 14.02 -0.78 -9.20
C ALA A 79 14.63 0.09 -10.32
N ARG A 80 15.04 1.31 -9.96
CA ARG A 80 15.76 2.20 -10.89
C ARG A 80 17.19 1.70 -11.08
N GLU A 81 17.83 2.13 -12.15
CA GLU A 81 19.26 1.89 -12.35
C GLU A 81 20.06 2.44 -11.16
N GLY A 82 21.02 1.65 -10.66
CA GLY A 82 21.80 2.00 -9.47
C GLY A 82 21.04 1.90 -8.15
N TYR A 83 19.84 1.31 -8.11
CA TYR A 83 19.12 1.09 -6.85
C TYR A 83 19.90 0.18 -5.90
N VAL A 84 20.21 0.72 -4.72
CA VAL A 84 20.81 -0.03 -3.61
C VAL A 84 19.79 -0.09 -2.47
N PRO A 85 19.35 -1.28 -2.07
CA PRO A 85 18.44 -1.44 -0.94
C PRO A 85 19.05 -0.89 0.36
N LEU A 86 18.32 0.00 1.05
CA LEU A 86 18.79 0.63 2.29
C LEU A 86 18.90 -0.34 3.48
N HIS A 87 18.12 -1.41 3.48
CA HIS A 87 18.10 -2.43 4.53
C HIS A 87 17.62 -3.78 3.98
N SER A 88 17.59 -4.79 4.84
CA SER A 88 17.40 -6.18 4.46
C SER A 88 16.02 -6.45 3.81
N GLY A 89 14.94 -5.80 4.30
CA GLY A 89 13.58 -5.95 3.75
C GLY A 89 13.45 -5.70 2.23
N PRO A 90 13.78 -4.51 1.69
CA PRO A 90 13.80 -4.24 0.26
C PRO A 90 14.88 -5.01 -0.47
N ALA A 91 15.97 -5.40 0.20
CA ALA A 91 16.98 -6.26 -0.43
C ALA A 91 16.37 -7.60 -0.82
N ARG A 92 15.51 -8.17 0.02
CA ARG A 92 14.76 -9.39 -0.32
C ARG A 92 13.82 -9.19 -1.51
N VAL A 93 13.01 -8.13 -1.49
CA VAL A 93 12.08 -7.79 -2.60
C VAL A 93 12.83 -7.68 -3.93
N TYR A 94 13.96 -6.97 -3.91
CA TYR A 94 14.79 -6.76 -5.08
C TYR A 94 15.42 -8.06 -5.57
N ARG A 95 15.97 -8.90 -4.68
CA ARG A 95 16.53 -10.19 -5.06
C ARG A 95 15.49 -11.16 -5.62
N GLU A 96 14.30 -11.23 -5.04
CA GLU A 96 13.28 -12.21 -5.43
C GLU A 96 12.49 -11.79 -6.67
N HIS A 97 12.28 -10.49 -6.87
CA HIS A 97 11.37 -10.00 -7.91
C HIS A 97 11.94 -8.89 -8.79
N GLY A 98 13.14 -8.37 -8.51
CA GLY A 98 13.68 -7.19 -9.21
C GLY A 98 12.92 -5.89 -8.91
N CYS A 99 12.02 -5.91 -7.93
CA CYS A 99 11.19 -4.77 -7.56
C CYS A 99 11.83 -4.02 -6.38
N GLN A 100 11.71 -2.69 -6.35
CA GLN A 100 12.06 -1.90 -5.16
C GLN A 100 10.95 -1.91 -4.11
N HIS A 101 9.70 -2.15 -4.55
CA HIS A 101 8.54 -2.19 -3.67
C HIS A 101 7.43 -3.03 -4.29
N VAL A 102 6.68 -3.73 -3.46
CA VAL A 102 5.51 -4.52 -3.88
C VAL A 102 4.28 -4.21 -3.01
N GLY A 103 3.11 -4.51 -3.55
CA GLY A 103 1.86 -4.50 -2.79
C GLY A 103 0.79 -5.29 -3.53
N ILE A 104 -0.42 -5.32 -3.00
CA ILE A 104 -1.51 -6.08 -3.59
C ILE A 104 -2.42 -5.18 -4.41
N VAL A 105 -2.76 -5.63 -5.61
CA VAL A 105 -3.79 -5.00 -6.45
C VAL A 105 -4.96 -5.95 -6.47
N VAL A 106 -6.14 -5.50 -6.03
CA VAL A 106 -7.37 -6.29 -6.03
C VAL A 106 -8.45 -5.53 -6.77
N GLY A 107 -9.21 -6.21 -7.62
CA GLY A 107 -10.19 -5.54 -8.47
C GLY A 107 -11.13 -6.48 -9.20
N LYS A 108 -12.08 -5.88 -9.93
CA LYS A 108 -13.12 -6.58 -10.68
C LYS A 108 -13.11 -6.16 -12.14
N THR A 109 -13.24 -7.12 -13.05
CA THR A 109 -13.50 -6.83 -14.47
C THR A 109 -14.93 -6.36 -14.65
N ALA A 110 -15.16 -5.49 -15.64
CA ALA A 110 -16.51 -5.10 -16.01
C ALA A 110 -17.32 -6.30 -16.53
N ARG A 111 -18.64 -6.21 -16.40
CA ARG A 111 -19.57 -7.21 -16.94
C ARG A 111 -19.73 -7.05 -18.46
N PHE A 112 -20.44 -8.01 -19.07
CA PHE A 112 -20.88 -7.94 -20.47
C PHE A 112 -19.75 -7.76 -21.50
N GLY A 113 -18.58 -8.39 -21.27
CA GLY A 113 -17.47 -8.35 -22.24
C GLY A 113 -16.74 -7.01 -22.35
N VAL A 114 -17.10 -6.01 -21.53
CA VAL A 114 -16.44 -4.71 -21.53
C VAL A 114 -15.00 -4.86 -21.00
N LYS A 115 -14.02 -4.41 -21.80
CA LYS A 115 -12.59 -4.46 -21.46
C LYS A 115 -12.19 -3.36 -20.49
N LYS A 116 -12.73 -3.40 -19.28
CA LYS A 116 -12.41 -2.47 -18.19
C LYS A 116 -12.12 -3.24 -16.91
N PHE A 117 -11.20 -2.72 -16.10
CA PHE A 117 -10.85 -3.27 -14.80
C PHE A 117 -10.77 -2.12 -13.79
N LYS A 118 -11.51 -2.26 -12.68
CA LYS A 118 -11.46 -1.32 -11.54
C LYS A 118 -10.73 -2.02 -10.40
N ALA A 119 -9.69 -1.39 -9.88
CA ALA A 119 -8.85 -2.00 -8.87
C ALA A 119 -8.35 -1.00 -7.84
N VAL A 120 -8.09 -1.52 -6.65
CA VAL A 120 -7.45 -0.81 -5.54
C VAL A 120 -6.09 -1.44 -5.32
N TYR A 121 -5.12 -0.57 -5.08
CA TYR A 121 -3.77 -0.92 -4.68
C TYR A 121 -3.61 -0.69 -3.18
N ILE A 122 -3.25 -1.76 -2.47
CA ILE A 122 -3.03 -1.77 -1.03
C ILE A 122 -1.57 -2.12 -0.78
N HIS A 123 -0.86 -1.30 -0.03
CA HIS A 123 0.55 -1.53 0.25
C HIS A 123 1.02 -0.88 1.54
N VAL A 124 2.11 -1.41 2.07
CA VAL A 124 2.83 -0.82 3.18
C VAL A 124 3.81 0.23 2.69
N ARG A 125 4.01 1.28 3.48
CA ARG A 125 4.99 2.35 3.29
C ARG A 125 5.71 2.58 4.61
N LYS A 126 6.91 3.17 4.55
CA LYS A 126 7.56 3.73 5.74
C LYS A 126 7.03 5.14 5.99
N THR A 127 6.79 5.48 7.25
CA THR A 127 6.47 6.86 7.65
C THR A 127 7.73 7.72 7.48
N PRO A 128 7.70 8.78 6.67
CA PRO A 128 8.76 9.79 6.70
C PRO A 128 8.83 10.37 8.11
N ASP A 129 9.99 10.40 8.75
CA ASP A 129 10.13 11.30 9.88
C ASP A 129 10.21 12.74 9.37
N GLY A 130 9.79 13.70 10.20
CA GLY A 130 9.72 15.11 9.83
C GLY A 130 11.06 15.76 9.53
N ASP A 131 12.17 15.02 9.66
CA ASP A 131 13.54 15.46 9.45
C ASP A 131 14.17 14.84 8.18
N GLY A 132 13.36 14.18 7.35
CA GLY A 132 13.83 13.55 6.10
C GLY A 132 14.49 12.19 6.29
N GLY A 133 14.48 11.65 7.51
CA GLY A 133 14.68 10.25 7.81
C GLY A 133 13.38 9.44 7.76
N TYR A 134 13.41 8.23 8.32
CA TYR A 134 12.27 7.33 8.36
C TYR A 134 12.07 6.85 9.80
N SER A 135 11.02 7.32 10.48
CA SER A 135 10.64 6.77 11.79
C SER A 135 10.32 5.28 11.65
N ASP A 136 10.79 4.44 12.57
CA ASP A 136 10.96 2.99 12.45
C ASP A 136 9.69 2.12 12.25
N GLY A 137 8.61 2.66 11.71
CA GLY A 137 7.35 1.96 11.51
C GLY A 137 6.89 1.83 10.06
N LEU A 138 6.28 0.68 9.76
CA LEU A 138 5.43 0.50 8.58
C LEU A 138 4.01 0.98 8.86
N PHE A 139 3.39 1.62 7.87
CA PHE A 139 1.94 1.84 7.83
C PHE A 139 1.37 1.36 6.50
N GLN A 140 0.10 0.97 6.48
CA GLN A 140 -0.58 0.57 5.26
C GLN A 140 -1.37 1.73 4.68
N SER A 141 -1.39 1.81 3.35
CA SER A 141 -2.25 2.73 2.59
C SER A 141 -2.97 1.99 1.47
N SER A 142 -4.15 2.48 1.11
CA SER A 142 -4.92 2.01 -0.04
C SER A 142 -5.29 3.17 -0.96
N THR A 143 -5.21 2.96 -2.27
CA THR A 143 -5.60 3.96 -3.28
C THR A 143 -6.13 3.27 -4.54
N ASN A 144 -6.85 4.00 -5.39
CA ASN A 144 -7.21 3.49 -6.72
C ASN A 144 -5.94 3.12 -7.47
N PHE A 145 -5.91 1.96 -8.10
CA PHE A 145 -4.74 1.53 -8.85
C PHE A 145 -4.63 2.32 -10.15
N ILE A 146 -3.53 3.07 -10.29
CA ILE A 146 -3.23 3.89 -11.45
C ILE A 146 -2.13 3.19 -12.26
N ASN A 147 -2.34 3.02 -13.56
CA ASN A 147 -1.30 2.51 -14.44
C ASN A 147 -0.32 3.63 -14.83
N TYR A 148 0.80 3.75 -14.11
CA TYR A 148 1.88 4.68 -14.42
C TYR A 148 2.72 4.29 -15.66
N GLY A 149 2.46 3.14 -16.28
CA GLY A 149 3.15 2.65 -17.46
C GLY A 149 4.29 1.67 -17.13
N SER A 150 4.64 0.86 -18.13
CA SER A 150 5.58 -0.27 -18.01
C SER A 150 7.02 0.12 -17.68
N ARG A 151 7.36 1.41 -17.72
CA ARG A 151 8.67 1.91 -17.28
C ARG A 151 8.80 1.98 -15.75
N TYR A 152 7.69 2.18 -15.04
CA TYR A 152 7.70 2.44 -13.60
C TYR A 152 7.23 1.26 -12.77
N HIS A 153 6.26 0.51 -13.29
CA HIS A 153 5.70 -0.63 -12.57
C HIS A 153 5.12 -1.70 -13.51
N GLY A 154 4.83 -2.85 -12.95
CA GLY A 154 4.06 -3.92 -13.58
C GLY A 154 3.25 -4.68 -12.53
N ILE A 155 2.43 -5.61 -12.98
CA ILE A 155 1.70 -6.51 -12.08
C ILE A 155 1.95 -7.97 -12.46
N ILE A 156 2.00 -8.82 -11.44
CA ILE A 156 2.22 -10.26 -11.53
C ILE A 156 0.93 -10.96 -11.11
N TRP A 157 0.52 -11.96 -11.89
CA TRP A 157 -0.71 -12.71 -11.67
C TRP A 157 -0.76 -13.34 -10.27
N GLY A 158 -1.80 -13.01 -9.49
CA GLY A 158 -2.08 -13.64 -8.21
C GLY A 158 -3.16 -14.73 -8.32
N GLY A 159 -4.29 -14.40 -8.92
CA GLY A 159 -5.36 -15.36 -9.17
C GLY A 159 -6.77 -14.75 -9.21
N LYS A 160 -7.75 -15.64 -9.40
CA LYS A 160 -9.17 -15.33 -9.18
C LYS A 160 -9.46 -15.26 -7.68
N THR A 161 -10.42 -14.44 -7.31
CA THR A 161 -10.95 -14.36 -5.94
C THR A 161 -12.46 -14.10 -5.98
N SER A 162 -13.10 -13.84 -4.83
CA SER A 162 -14.52 -13.49 -4.72
C SER A 162 -14.72 -12.07 -4.20
N GLY A 163 -15.90 -11.48 -4.40
CA GLY A 163 -16.21 -10.15 -3.85
C GLY A 163 -16.09 -10.10 -2.32
N SER A 164 -16.59 -11.13 -1.64
CA SER A 164 -16.45 -11.26 -0.18
C SER A 164 -15.00 -11.32 0.31
N LYS A 165 -14.09 -11.89 -0.50
CA LYS A 165 -12.64 -11.93 -0.21
C LYS A 165 -11.93 -10.63 -0.59
N ALA A 166 -12.37 -10.00 -1.67
CA ALA A 166 -11.81 -8.78 -2.25
C ALA A 166 -12.24 -7.48 -1.54
N SER A 167 -12.96 -7.56 -0.42
CA SER A 167 -13.34 -6.40 0.39
C SER A 167 -12.10 -5.60 0.81
N VAL A 168 -11.97 -4.39 0.29
CA VAL A 168 -10.84 -3.49 0.57
C VAL A 168 -10.77 -3.18 2.06
N ASP A 169 -11.89 -2.81 2.69
CA ASP A 169 -11.95 -2.49 4.12
C ASP A 169 -11.44 -3.67 4.97
N ARG A 170 -11.82 -4.89 4.61
CA ARG A 170 -11.35 -6.11 5.28
C ARG A 170 -9.85 -6.33 5.12
N LEU A 171 -9.34 -6.19 3.89
CA LEU A 171 -7.90 -6.35 3.61
C LEU A 171 -7.09 -5.25 4.30
N VAL A 172 -7.61 -4.02 4.33
CA VAL A 172 -6.98 -2.90 5.00
C VAL A 172 -6.91 -3.16 6.51
N GLN A 173 -8.03 -3.54 7.13
CA GLN A 173 -8.02 -3.85 8.56
C GLN A 173 -7.05 -5.02 8.88
N ALA A 174 -7.11 -6.10 8.10
CA ALA A 174 -6.23 -7.24 8.30
C ALA A 174 -4.74 -6.87 8.18
N GLY A 175 -4.38 -6.00 7.23
CA GLY A 175 -3.02 -5.48 7.08
C GLY A 175 -2.58 -4.60 8.24
N ILE A 176 -3.47 -3.76 8.78
CA ILE A 176 -3.20 -2.96 9.99
C ILE A 176 -2.92 -3.88 11.19
N ASP A 177 -3.75 -4.90 11.40
CA ASP A 177 -3.58 -5.86 12.49
C ASP A 177 -2.26 -6.63 12.37
N TRP A 178 -1.89 -7.02 11.13
CA TRP A 178 -0.60 -7.65 10.85
C TRP A 178 0.58 -6.75 11.19
N LEU A 179 0.53 -5.47 10.82
CA LEU A 179 1.57 -4.48 11.15
C LEU A 179 1.76 -4.31 12.65
N GLN A 180 0.65 -4.21 13.39
CA GLN A 180 0.67 -4.09 14.85
C GLN A 180 1.30 -5.34 15.51
N SER A 181 1.00 -6.55 14.99
CA SER A 181 1.58 -7.80 15.50
C SER A 181 3.11 -7.86 15.32
N GLY A 182 3.63 -7.28 14.24
CA GLY A 182 5.06 -7.20 13.94
C GLY A 182 5.82 -6.11 14.70
N ARG A 183 5.12 -5.36 15.59
CA ARG A 183 5.63 -4.17 16.28
C ARG A 183 6.20 -3.12 15.31
N ASN A 184 5.65 -3.07 14.10
CA ASN A 184 6.09 -2.20 13.00
C ASN A 184 7.55 -2.35 12.56
N ASN A 185 8.24 -3.44 12.93
CA ASN A 185 9.63 -3.66 12.54
C ASN A 185 9.75 -3.93 11.03
N PHE A 186 10.68 -3.28 10.34
CA PHE A 186 10.95 -3.55 8.92
C PHE A 186 12.26 -4.31 8.71
N ASN A 187 12.18 -5.60 8.37
CA ASN A 187 13.32 -6.51 8.26
C ASN A 187 13.07 -7.65 7.23
N ASP A 188 13.89 -8.70 7.21
CA ASP A 188 13.76 -9.82 6.26
C ASP A 188 12.49 -10.66 6.43
N VAL A 189 11.87 -10.59 7.62
CA VAL A 189 10.65 -11.30 7.98
C VAL A 189 9.42 -10.40 7.79
N TYR A 190 9.51 -9.15 8.22
CA TYR A 190 8.43 -8.16 8.12
C TYR A 190 8.79 -7.13 7.06
N ASN A 191 8.40 -7.41 5.81
CA ASN A 191 8.63 -6.53 4.67
C ASN A 191 7.43 -6.48 3.72
N CYS A 192 7.54 -5.72 2.62
CA CYS A 192 6.44 -5.60 1.69
C CYS A 192 6.11 -6.89 0.92
N VAL A 193 7.05 -7.82 0.72
CA VAL A 193 6.75 -9.16 0.16
C VAL A 193 5.90 -9.96 1.14
N THR A 194 6.34 -10.10 2.39
CA THR A 194 5.61 -10.91 3.37
C THR A 194 4.25 -10.32 3.72
N HIS A 195 4.13 -9.00 3.72
CA HIS A 195 2.84 -8.33 3.81
C HIS A 195 1.94 -8.62 2.59
N TYR A 196 2.48 -8.58 1.37
CA TYR A 196 1.75 -9.00 0.17
C TYR A 196 1.29 -10.47 0.28
N GLU A 197 2.19 -11.38 0.67
CA GLU A 197 1.89 -12.81 0.82
C GLU A 197 0.77 -13.05 1.84
N TYR A 198 0.81 -12.32 2.96
CA TYR A 198 -0.25 -12.35 3.97
C TYR A 198 -1.60 -11.91 3.38
N LEU A 199 -1.68 -10.74 2.74
CA LEU A 199 -2.95 -10.30 2.13
C LEU A 199 -3.41 -11.23 1.00
N ALA A 200 -2.48 -11.77 0.21
CA ALA A 200 -2.78 -12.73 -0.84
C ALA A 200 -3.36 -14.03 -0.27
N SER A 201 -2.91 -14.47 0.91
CA SER A 201 -3.48 -15.66 1.58
C SER A 201 -4.96 -15.51 1.94
N LEU A 202 -5.41 -14.28 2.22
CA LEU A 202 -6.82 -13.97 2.52
C LEU A 202 -7.71 -13.95 1.26
N LEU A 203 -7.10 -13.96 0.08
CA LEU A 203 -7.77 -13.87 -1.23
C LEU A 203 -7.88 -15.20 -1.96
N ARG A 204 -7.07 -16.20 -1.58
CA ARG A 204 -7.09 -17.56 -2.14
C ARG A 204 -8.32 -18.31 -1.63
#